data_AF-A0A4R2TPJ9-F1
#
_entry.id   AF-A0A4R2TPJ9-F1
#
_cell.length_a   1.000
_cell.length_b   1.000
_cell.length_c   1.000
_cell.angle_alpha   90.00
_cell.angle_beta   90.00
_cell.angle_gamma   90.00
#
_symmetry.space_group_name_H-M   'P 1'
#
loop_
_entity.id
_entity.type
_entity.pdbx_description
1 polymer ?
#
loop_
_entity_poly.entity_id
_entity_poly.type
_entity_poly.pdbx_seq_one_letter_code
_entity_poly.pdbx_strand_id
1 'polypeptide(L)'
;MKVKIIISSAITLITMLLVFGCTAENTIVKKVDSPSGEYVAYPFIRDAGATTDFSTQVSILKKSEKYNNRAGNIFIGSGSEFINIYWESDNNLVIVHDRDKRDIFKKVQKNIIYQLNMC
;
A
#
# COMPACT_ATOMS: atom_id res chain seq x y z
N MET A 1 20.99 11.58 55.20
CA MET A 1 19.77 11.96 54.45
C MET A 1 19.75 11.13 53.16
N LYS A 2 18.83 10.17 53.02
CA LYS A 2 18.78 9.27 51.84
C LYS A 2 17.92 9.93 50.77
N VAL A 3 18.54 10.41 49.68
CA VAL A 3 17.84 10.83 48.48
C VAL A 3 17.20 9.56 47.88
N LYS A 4 15.93 9.32 48.17
CA LYS A 4 15.17 8.23 47.53
C LYS A 4 14.85 8.69 46.12
N ILE A 5 15.45 8.01 45.16
CA ILE A 5 15.32 8.20 43.72
C ILE A 5 13.83 8.12 43.34
N ILE A 6 13.15 9.26 43.22
CA ILE A 6 11.81 9.38 42.60
C ILE A 6 11.94 9.56 41.09
N ILE A 7 12.96 8.93 40.48
CA ILE A 7 13.26 9.08 39.04
C ILE A 7 12.71 7.88 38.26
N SER A 8 12.28 6.81 38.95
CA SER A 8 11.79 5.59 38.31
C SER A 8 10.40 5.76 37.68
N SER A 9 9.45 6.43 38.35
CA SER A 9 8.03 6.42 37.93
C SER A 9 7.73 7.32 36.72
N ALA A 10 8.42 8.45 36.59
CA ALA A 10 8.20 9.40 35.49
C ALA A 10 8.82 8.93 34.16
N ILE A 11 9.94 8.21 34.24
CA ILE A 11 10.63 7.68 33.05
C ILE A 11 9.80 6.54 32.41
N THR A 12 9.14 5.70 33.21
CA THR A 12 8.27 4.62 32.70
C THR A 12 7.03 5.16 31.98
N LEU A 13 6.47 6.28 32.45
CA LEU A 13 5.29 6.89 31.85
C LEU A 13 5.62 7.59 30.51
N ILE A 14 6.79 8.22 30.40
CA ILE A 14 7.29 8.84 29.18
C ILE A 14 7.65 7.79 28.10
N THR A 15 8.17 6.62 28.50
CA THR A 15 8.43 5.54 27.55
C THR A 15 7.17 4.91 26.98
N MET A 16 6.05 4.90 27.73
CA MET A 16 4.76 4.38 27.25
C MET A 16 4.09 5.28 26.20
N LEU A 17 4.35 6.60 26.23
CA LEU A 17 3.83 7.56 25.25
C LEU A 17 4.57 7.55 23.90
N LEU A 18 5.78 6.98 23.83
CA LEU A 18 6.60 6.96 22.61
C LEU A 18 6.35 5.74 21.71
N VAL A 19 5.48 4.80 22.12
CA VAL A 19 5.21 3.55 21.38
C VAL A 19 3.90 3.60 20.58
N PHE A 20 3.34 4.79 20.32
CA PHE A 20 2.32 4.94 19.27
C PHE A 20 3.00 4.90 17.89
N GLY A 21 3.56 3.74 17.56
CA GLY A 21 3.94 3.41 16.19
C GLY A 21 2.67 3.44 15.35
N CYS A 22 2.62 4.36 14.38
CA CYS A 22 1.54 4.41 13.40
C CYS A 22 1.61 3.13 12.56
N THR A 23 0.85 2.11 12.96
CA THR A 23 0.78 0.86 12.20
C THR A 23 -0.14 1.09 11.01
N ALA A 24 0.52 1.23 9.87
CA ALA A 24 -0.07 1.14 8.57
C ALA A 24 -0.88 -0.15 8.40
N GLU A 25 -2.18 -0.07 8.13
CA GLU A 25 -3.00 -1.25 7.85
C GLU A 25 -3.58 -1.19 6.44
N ASN A 26 -3.51 -2.32 5.73
CA ASN A 26 -4.11 -2.49 4.42
C ASN A 26 -5.34 -3.41 4.53
N THR A 27 -6.50 -2.89 4.18
CA THR A 27 -7.72 -3.66 4.00
C THR A 27 -7.82 -4.11 2.54
N ILE A 28 -7.53 -5.39 2.28
CA ILE A 28 -7.62 -5.97 0.93
C ILE A 28 -9.09 -6.00 0.48
N VAL A 29 -9.38 -5.34 -0.65
CA VAL A 29 -10.72 -5.35 -1.27
C VAL A 29 -10.97 -6.68 -1.95
N LYS A 30 -9.99 -7.20 -2.70
CA LYS A 30 -10.04 -8.52 -3.34
C LYS A 30 -8.65 -9.01 -3.74
N LYS A 31 -8.58 -10.25 -4.24
CA LYS A 31 -7.39 -10.84 -4.86
C LYS A 31 -7.77 -11.32 -6.25
N VAL A 32 -6.99 -10.97 -7.27
CA VAL A 32 -7.26 -11.37 -8.65
C VAL A 32 -5.99 -11.93 -9.27
N ASP A 33 -6.01 -13.23 -9.57
CA ASP A 33 -4.92 -13.93 -10.28
C ASP A 33 -4.86 -13.45 -11.74
N SER A 34 -3.65 -13.33 -12.29
CA SER A 34 -3.45 -13.14 -13.72
C SER A 34 -3.93 -14.37 -14.50
N PRO A 35 -4.24 -14.25 -15.81
CA PRO A 35 -4.67 -15.39 -16.63
C PRO A 35 -3.72 -16.60 -16.58
N SER A 36 -2.41 -16.37 -16.57
CA SER A 36 -1.37 -17.40 -16.43
C SER A 36 -1.23 -17.95 -15.01
N GLY A 37 -1.75 -17.23 -14.01
CA GLY A 37 -1.55 -17.52 -12.60
C GLY A 37 -0.16 -17.16 -12.06
N GLU A 38 0.72 -16.52 -12.84
CA GLU A 38 2.05 -16.13 -12.36
C GLU A 38 2.02 -14.94 -11.39
N TYR A 39 1.04 -14.06 -11.53
CA TYR A 39 0.89 -12.84 -10.73
C TYR A 39 -0.45 -12.80 -10.02
N VAL A 40 -0.48 -12.07 -8.90
CA VAL A 40 -1.70 -11.77 -8.16
C VAL A 40 -1.75 -10.28 -7.91
N ALA A 41 -2.88 -9.67 -8.27
CA ALA A 41 -3.15 -8.27 -8.03
C ALA A 41 -4.04 -8.09 -6.78
N TYR A 42 -3.66 -7.12 -5.95
CA TYR A 42 -4.27 -6.80 -4.67
C TYR A 42 -4.65 -5.32 -4.66
N PRO A 43 -5.92 -4.96 -4.95
CA PRO A 43 -6.47 -3.67 -4.59
C PRO A 43 -6.76 -3.65 -3.09
N PHE A 44 -6.39 -2.57 -2.42
CA PHE A 44 -6.62 -2.40 -0.99
C PHE A 44 -6.83 -0.94 -0.64
N ILE A 45 -7.56 -0.71 0.45
CA ILE A 45 -7.61 0.58 1.13
C ILE A 45 -6.51 0.56 2.19
N ARG A 46 -5.70 1.60 2.23
CA ARG A 46 -4.60 1.74 3.16
C ARG A 46 -4.84 2.95 4.06
N ASP A 47 -4.91 2.67 5.36
CA ASP A 47 -4.97 3.67 6.42
C ASP A 47 -3.59 3.78 7.09
N ALA A 48 -3.05 4.99 7.17
CA ALA A 48 -1.76 5.27 7.77
C ALA A 48 -1.87 5.83 9.20
N GLY A 49 -3.08 5.93 9.76
CA GLY A 49 -3.37 6.29 11.15
C GLY A 49 -3.93 7.71 11.34
N ALA A 50 -4.03 8.12 12.60
CA ALA A 50 -4.89 9.20 13.09
C ALA A 50 -4.84 10.57 12.37
N THR A 51 -3.74 10.91 11.71
CA THR A 51 -3.55 12.23 11.08
C THR A 51 -3.38 12.17 9.57
N THR A 52 -3.38 10.97 8.98
CA THR A 52 -3.19 10.78 7.54
C THR A 52 -4.48 10.21 6.96
N ASP A 53 -4.98 10.84 5.90
CA ASP A 53 -6.15 10.32 5.19
C ASP A 53 -5.85 8.96 4.53
N PHE A 54 -6.89 8.18 4.26
CA PHE A 54 -6.75 6.88 3.65
C PHE A 54 -6.49 6.98 2.14
N SER A 55 -6.04 5.87 1.57
CA SER A 55 -5.73 5.79 0.14
C SER A 55 -6.13 4.46 -0.46
N THR A 56 -6.61 4.48 -1.70
CA THR A 56 -6.78 3.28 -2.52
C THR A 56 -5.49 2.99 -3.26
N GLN A 57 -5.02 1.75 -3.12
CA GLN A 57 -3.73 1.34 -3.66
C GLN A 57 -3.85 -0.02 -4.34
N VAL A 58 -2.96 -0.26 -5.29
CA VAL A 58 -2.85 -1.57 -5.96
C VAL A 58 -1.41 -2.04 -5.91
N SER A 59 -1.25 -3.31 -5.52
CA SER A 59 0.00 -4.05 -5.65
C SER A 59 -0.16 -5.26 -6.56
N ILE A 60 0.84 -5.52 -7.40
CA ILE A 60 1.02 -6.79 -8.11
C ILE A 60 2.21 -7.52 -7.48
N LEU A 61 2.01 -8.79 -7.11
CA LEU A 61 3.05 -9.66 -6.58
C LEU A 61 3.15 -10.90 -7.46
N LYS A 62 4.34 -11.53 -7.52
CA LYS A 62 4.42 -12.90 -8.05
C LYS A 62 3.64 -13.83 -7.12
N LYS A 63 3.03 -14.88 -7.66
CA LYS A 63 2.25 -15.84 -6.85
C LYS A 63 3.07 -16.55 -5.77
N SER A 64 4.39 -16.65 -5.96
CA SER A 64 5.33 -17.18 -4.98
C SER A 64 5.69 -16.19 -3.85
N GLU A 65 5.39 -14.91 -4.02
CA GLU A 65 5.68 -13.88 -3.01
C GLU A 65 4.56 -13.81 -1.97
N LYS A 66 4.95 -13.67 -0.70
CA LYS A 66 4.00 -13.43 0.38
C LYS A 66 3.54 -11.98 0.37
N TYR A 67 2.23 -11.76 0.48
CA TYR A 67 1.68 -10.44 0.75
C TYR A 67 2.22 -9.90 2.08
N ASN A 68 2.69 -8.65 2.11
CA ASN A 68 3.48 -8.12 3.22
C ASN A 68 3.01 -6.77 3.77
N ASN A 69 1.73 -6.43 3.64
CA ASN A 69 1.12 -5.21 4.20
C ASN A 69 1.91 -3.90 3.89
N ARG A 70 2.59 -3.87 2.75
CA ARG A 70 3.35 -2.70 2.27
C ARG A 70 2.47 -1.78 1.43
N ALA A 71 2.96 -0.57 1.19
CA ALA A 71 2.35 0.36 0.25
C ALA A 71 2.33 -0.20 -1.19
N GLY A 72 1.40 0.32 -1.98
CA GLY A 72 1.10 -0.03 -3.37
C GLY A 72 2.32 0.10 -4.27
N ASN A 73 2.58 -0.93 -5.06
CA ASN A 73 3.73 -0.91 -5.97
C ASN A 73 3.41 -0.36 -7.37
N ILE A 74 2.13 -0.31 -7.79
CA ILE A 74 1.75 0.16 -9.13
C ILE A 74 0.74 1.31 -9.15
N PHE A 75 -0.14 1.43 -8.15
CA PHE A 75 -1.14 2.49 -8.10
C PHE A 75 -1.33 2.98 -6.66
N ILE A 76 -1.43 4.30 -6.48
CA ILE A 76 -1.79 4.97 -5.22
C ILE A 76 -2.63 6.19 -5.56
N GLY A 77 -3.86 6.27 -5.02
CA GLY A 77 -4.70 7.46 -5.04
C GLY A 77 -5.38 7.70 -3.68
N SER A 78 -5.71 8.95 -3.36
CA SER A 78 -6.32 9.33 -2.07
C SER A 78 -7.81 9.63 -2.17
N GLY A 79 -8.51 9.59 -1.03
CA GLY A 79 -9.83 10.21 -0.89
C GLY A 79 -10.99 9.50 -1.58
N SER A 80 -10.85 8.21 -1.91
CA SER A 80 -11.96 7.35 -2.35
C SER A 80 -11.74 5.93 -1.87
N GLU A 81 -12.82 5.27 -1.48
CA GLU A 81 -12.86 3.84 -1.14
C GLU A 81 -13.10 2.96 -2.38
N PHE A 82 -13.51 3.57 -3.50
CA PHE A 82 -13.80 2.82 -4.72
C PHE A 82 -12.53 2.48 -5.50
N ILE A 83 -12.27 1.18 -5.60
CA ILE A 83 -11.22 0.63 -6.46
C ILE A 83 -11.68 -0.73 -6.98
N ASN A 84 -11.56 -0.93 -8.29
CA ASN A 84 -11.82 -2.21 -8.91
C ASN A 84 -10.71 -2.54 -9.90
N ILE A 85 -10.46 -3.82 -10.11
CA ILE A 85 -9.42 -4.30 -11.04
C ILE A 85 -9.88 -5.54 -11.79
N TYR A 86 -9.31 -5.76 -12.96
CA TYR A 86 -9.38 -7.03 -13.68
C TYR A 86 -8.20 -7.14 -14.64
N TRP A 87 -7.77 -8.38 -14.90
CA TRP A 87 -6.76 -8.65 -15.91
C TRP A 87 -7.44 -8.80 -17.27
N GLU A 88 -6.97 -8.05 -18.25
CA GLU A 88 -7.35 -8.23 -19.66
C GLU A 88 -6.43 -9.24 -20.34
N SER A 89 -5.16 -9.27 -19.93
CA SER A 89 -4.15 -10.27 -20.32
C SER A 89 -3.08 -10.35 -19.22
N ASP A 90 -2.12 -11.25 -19.33
CA ASP A 90 -1.01 -11.37 -18.35
C ASP A 90 -0.16 -10.09 -18.22
N ASN A 91 -0.15 -9.25 -19.25
CA ASN A 91 0.62 -8.01 -19.28
C ASN A 91 -0.26 -6.76 -19.15
N ASN A 92 -1.59 -6.91 -19.04
CA ASN A 92 -2.49 -5.77 -18.94
C ASN A 92 -3.48 -5.94 -17.78
N LEU A 93 -3.21 -5.21 -16.70
CA LEU A 93 -4.14 -5.04 -15.59
C LEU A 93 -4.89 -3.72 -15.74
N VAL A 94 -6.22 -3.80 -15.83
CA VAL A 94 -7.09 -2.63 -15.81
C VAL A 94 -7.41 -2.26 -14.37
N ILE A 95 -7.23 -0.98 -14.05
CA ILE A 95 -7.59 -0.38 -12.76
C ILE A 95 -8.71 0.63 -13.01
N VAL A 96 -9.86 0.39 -12.39
CA VAL A 96 -11.03 1.26 -12.44
C VAL A 96 -11.13 2.00 -11.11
N HIS A 97 -11.11 3.33 -11.18
CA HIS A 97 -11.20 4.23 -10.03
C HIS A 97 -12.00 5.46 -10.41
N ASP A 98 -12.53 6.18 -9.42
CA ASP A 98 -13.28 7.43 -9.59
C ASP A 98 -12.43 8.68 -9.30
N ARG A 99 -11.13 8.50 -9.02
CA ARG A 99 -10.21 9.59 -8.69
C ARG A 99 -9.90 10.54 -9.85
N ASP A 100 -9.88 11.82 -9.52
CA ASP A 100 -9.25 12.87 -10.30
C ASP A 100 -7.74 12.61 -10.46
N LYS A 101 -7.17 13.00 -11.60
CA LYS A 101 -5.73 12.84 -11.88
C LYS A 101 -4.82 13.50 -10.83
N ARG A 102 -5.29 14.57 -10.19
CA ARG A 102 -4.54 15.32 -9.15
C ARG A 102 -4.36 14.50 -7.87
N ASP A 103 -5.27 13.55 -7.62
CA ASP A 103 -5.28 12.71 -6.42
C ASP A 103 -4.63 11.35 -6.66
N ILE A 104 -3.98 11.17 -7.82
CA ILE A 104 -3.19 9.97 -8.14
C ILE A 104 -1.72 10.30 -7.87
N PHE A 105 -1.18 9.71 -6.81
CA PHE A 105 0.22 9.89 -6.42
C PHE A 105 1.17 8.92 -7.13
N LYS A 106 0.64 7.76 -7.54
CA LYS A 106 1.42 6.75 -8.26
C LYS A 106 0.56 6.06 -9.30
N LYS A 107 1.09 5.96 -10.51
CA LYS A 107 0.58 5.12 -11.58
C LYS A 107 1.76 4.61 -12.40
N VAL A 108 2.06 3.32 -12.29
CA VAL A 108 3.12 2.67 -13.05
C VAL A 108 2.53 2.11 -14.33
N GLN A 109 2.93 2.66 -15.47
CA GLN A 109 2.68 2.06 -16.78
C GLN A 109 3.96 1.37 -17.25
N LYS A 110 4.04 0.04 -17.06
CA LYS A 110 5.10 -0.76 -17.66
C LYS A 110 4.69 -1.15 -19.08
N ASN A 111 4.94 -0.27 -20.04
CA ASN A 111 5.00 -0.70 -21.43
C ASN A 111 6.31 -1.49 -21.59
N ILE A 112 6.26 -2.82 -21.75
CA ILE A 112 7.39 -3.57 -22.33
C ILE A 112 7.37 -3.27 -23.82
N ILE A 113 7.72 -2.03 -24.19
CA ILE A 113 8.21 -1.76 -25.53
C ILE A 113 9.66 -2.23 -25.46
N TYR A 114 9.96 -3.39 -26.03
CA TYR A 114 11.27 -3.56 -26.65
C TYR A 114 11.42 -2.33 -27.54
N GLN A 115 12.24 -1.38 -27.12
CA GLN A 115 12.81 -0.43 -28.06
C GLN A 115 13.55 -1.30 -29.06
N LEU A 116 12.84 -1.65 -30.14
CA LEU A 116 13.43 -2.18 -31.35
C LEU A 116 14.45 -1.13 -31.74
N ASN A 117 15.72 -1.41 -31.44
CA ASN A 117 16.83 -0.87 -32.18
C ASN A 117 16.52 -1.21 -33.64
N MET A 118 16.00 -0.24 -34.37
CA MET A 118 16.15 -0.21 -35.81
C MET A 118 17.41 0.59 -36.09
N CYS A 119 18.31 -0.05 -36.85
CA CYS A 119 19.59 0.47 -37.31
C CYS A 119 19.50 1.90 -37.89
#